data_AF-A0A1I4IHX0-F1
#
_entry.id   AF-A0A1I4IHX0-F1
#
_cell.length_a   1.000
_cell.length_b   1.000
_cell.length_c   1.000
_cell.angle_alpha   90.00
_cell.angle_beta   90.00
_cell.angle_gamma   90.00
#
_symmetry.space_group_name_H-M   'P 1'
#
loop_
_entity.id
_entity.type
_entity.pdbx_description
1 polymer ?
#
loop_
_entity_poly.entity_id
_entity_poly.type
_entity_poly.pdbx_seq_one_letter_code
_entity_poly.pdbx_strand_id
1 'polypeptide(L)'
;MSGDGISGVDGITRHPTRVSSLVAVCAAVLAIALLGTTSAQRLALGVDVAGIAVLALGGAAWHRGHRVVGGLVALAGVGLSLASVGVVVVRAETVSQRVEIAPGLLGPLLVACGVVPVWKRFSRTFVSLGAAFVVLTICLSGLVRGAEMLPLLGAFAATVVAWDAGEQAINLGEQLGNEARTWPVEVGHSGATAVYGCVAVAAAVGFHDLDVTGVPLVGLFALFGAAVLLLVGLYN
;
A
#
# COMPACT_ATOMS: atom_id res chain seq x y z
N MET A 1 -27.10 -25.12 -40.96
CA MET A 1 -25.88 -24.35 -40.61
C MET A 1 -26.28 -22.91 -40.39
N SER A 2 -26.32 -22.47 -39.14
CA SER A 2 -25.71 -21.21 -38.66
C SER A 2 -26.18 -21.03 -37.23
N GLY A 3 -25.28 -21.27 -36.27
CA GLY A 3 -25.55 -21.06 -34.86
C GLY A 3 -25.35 -19.59 -34.53
N ASP A 4 -26.42 -18.95 -34.06
CA ASP A 4 -26.34 -17.65 -33.37
C ASP A 4 -25.72 -17.86 -31.99
N GLY A 5 -24.38 -17.91 -31.97
CA GLY A 5 -23.57 -17.96 -30.77
C GLY A 5 -23.21 -16.56 -30.29
N ILE A 6 -24.03 -16.02 -29.39
CA ILE A 6 -23.64 -15.18 -28.23
C ILE A 6 -22.40 -14.27 -28.45
N SER A 7 -22.53 -13.21 -29.26
CA SER A 7 -21.52 -12.12 -29.36
C SER A 7 -21.77 -10.98 -28.36
N GLY A 8 -22.39 -11.27 -27.21
CA GLY A 8 -22.74 -10.28 -26.19
C GLY A 8 -21.76 -10.16 -25.02
N VAL A 9 -20.59 -10.81 -25.05
CA VAL A 9 -19.64 -10.85 -23.91
C VAL A 9 -18.32 -10.13 -24.23
N ASP A 10 -18.32 -9.23 -25.21
CA ASP A 10 -17.16 -8.40 -25.50
C ASP A 10 -17.15 -7.15 -24.61
N GLY A 11 -16.25 -7.18 -23.61
CA GLY A 11 -15.63 -5.96 -23.12
C GLY A 11 -15.85 -5.60 -21.66
N ILE A 12 -15.85 -6.56 -20.72
CA ILE A 12 -15.68 -6.18 -19.30
C ILE A 12 -14.32 -5.50 -19.16
N THR A 13 -14.33 -4.20 -18.90
CA THR A 13 -13.13 -3.40 -18.68
C THR A 13 -12.49 -3.81 -17.34
N ARG A 14 -11.55 -4.76 -17.41
CA ARG A 14 -10.81 -5.27 -16.25
C ARG A 14 -9.79 -4.25 -15.75
N HIS A 15 -10.13 -3.51 -14.71
CA HIS A 15 -9.27 -2.50 -14.07
C HIS A 15 -9.54 -2.45 -12.57
N PRO A 16 -8.54 -2.10 -11.73
CA PRO A 16 -8.73 -2.00 -10.29
C PRO A 16 -9.90 -1.08 -9.89
N THR A 17 -10.62 -1.44 -8.83
CA THR A 17 -11.77 -0.66 -8.35
C THR A 17 -11.34 0.64 -7.69
N ARG A 18 -12.11 1.72 -7.88
CA ARG A 18 -11.73 3.06 -7.44
C ARG A 18 -11.70 3.23 -5.93
N VAL A 19 -12.65 2.62 -5.20
CA VAL A 19 -12.78 2.82 -3.75
C VAL A 19 -11.65 2.11 -3.03
N SER A 20 -11.43 0.82 -3.28
CA SER A 20 -10.30 0.09 -2.71
C SER A 20 -8.95 0.67 -3.15
N SER A 21 -8.81 1.18 -4.37
CA SER A 21 -7.57 1.88 -4.79
C SER A 21 -7.30 3.14 -3.97
N LEU A 22 -8.34 3.94 -3.68
CA LEU A 22 -8.22 5.14 -2.85
C LEU A 22 -7.84 4.76 -1.41
N VAL A 23 -8.51 3.75 -0.83
CA VAL A 23 -8.19 3.24 0.50
C VAL A 23 -6.74 2.75 0.56
N ALA A 24 -6.29 2.00 -0.45
CA ALA A 24 -4.92 1.50 -0.54
C ALA A 24 -3.89 2.63 -0.49
N VAL A 25 -4.07 3.65 -1.34
CA VAL A 25 -3.16 4.80 -1.41
C VAL A 25 -3.21 5.64 -0.13
N CYS A 26 -4.41 5.94 0.39
CA CYS A 26 -4.56 6.71 1.62
C CYS A 26 -3.93 6.00 2.82
N ALA A 27 -4.10 4.68 2.94
CA ALA A 27 -3.51 3.88 4.00
C ALA A 27 -1.97 3.81 3.89
N ALA A 28 -1.42 3.69 2.68
CA ALA A 28 0.02 3.73 2.45
C ALA A 28 0.63 5.10 2.84
N VAL A 29 -0.02 6.20 2.45
CA VAL A 29 0.41 7.55 2.83
C VAL A 29 0.30 7.76 4.34
N LEU A 30 -0.79 7.28 4.97
CA LEU A 30 -0.99 7.35 6.41
C LEU A 30 0.11 6.59 7.17
N ALA A 31 0.52 5.41 6.68
CA ALA A 31 1.60 4.64 7.29
C ALA A 31 2.90 5.45 7.39
N ILE A 32 3.26 6.15 6.32
CA ILE A 32 4.45 7.01 6.30
C ILE A 32 4.26 8.27 7.15
N ALA A 33 3.07 8.85 7.17
CA ALA A 33 2.76 10.02 7.98
C ALA A 33 2.89 9.74 9.49
N LEU A 34 2.55 8.53 9.94
CA LEU A 34 2.60 8.12 11.34
C LEU A 34 4.03 8.06 11.91
N LEU A 35 5.05 7.77 11.09
CA LEU A 35 6.44 7.55 11.54
C LEU A 35 7.18 8.81 12.05
N GLY A 36 6.48 9.91 12.35
CA GLY A 36 7.08 11.06 13.04
C GLY A 36 8.12 11.81 12.20
N THR A 37 7.68 12.37 11.07
CA THR A 37 8.58 12.99 10.09
C THR A 37 8.96 14.44 10.42
N THR A 38 10.19 14.84 10.07
CA THR A 38 10.64 16.24 10.15
C THR A 38 9.80 17.16 9.26
N SER A 39 9.82 18.48 9.48
CA SER A 39 9.07 19.43 8.64
C SER A 39 9.40 19.33 7.15
N ALA A 40 10.68 19.08 6.80
CA ALA A 40 11.09 18.84 5.43
C ALA A 40 10.51 17.54 4.85
N GLN A 41 10.48 16.47 5.64
CA GLN A 41 9.88 15.19 5.24
C GLN A 41 8.35 15.30 5.08
N ARG A 42 7.66 16.08 5.92
CA ARG A 42 6.22 16.35 5.76
C ARG A 42 5.91 17.09 4.47
N LEU A 43 6.73 18.09 4.11
CA LEU A 43 6.59 18.78 2.83
C LEU A 43 6.84 17.83 1.66
N ALA A 44 7.88 16.99 1.75
CA ALA A 44 8.18 15.98 0.73
C ALA A 44 7.04 14.97 0.55
N LEU A 45 6.42 14.52 1.65
CA LEU A 45 5.23 13.67 1.61
C LEU A 45 4.04 14.40 0.98
N GLY A 46 3.85 15.69 1.25
CA GLY A 46 2.82 16.50 0.59
C GLY A 46 3.02 16.61 -0.93
N VAL A 47 4.27 16.80 -1.37
CA VAL A 47 4.63 16.79 -2.79
C VAL A 47 4.43 15.41 -3.40
N ASP A 48 4.75 14.34 -2.67
CA ASP A 48 4.55 12.97 -3.13
C ASP A 48 3.06 12.64 -3.30
N VAL A 49 2.21 13.05 -2.35
CA VAL A 49 0.75 12.96 -2.47
C VAL A 49 0.23 13.73 -3.69
N ALA A 50 0.77 14.92 -3.95
CA ALA A 50 0.41 15.67 -5.16
C ALA A 50 0.85 14.94 -6.44
N GLY A 51 2.06 14.35 -6.46
CA GLY A 51 2.55 13.51 -7.55
C GLY A 51 1.66 12.29 -7.81
N ILE A 52 1.23 11.60 -6.75
CA ILE A 52 0.29 10.48 -6.79
C ILE A 52 -1.08 10.92 -7.32
N ALA A 53 -1.58 12.09 -6.91
CA ALA A 53 -2.83 12.64 -7.42
C ALA A 53 -2.74 12.96 -8.92
N VAL A 54 -1.63 13.54 -9.37
CA VAL A 54 -1.36 13.81 -10.80
C VAL A 54 -1.25 12.50 -11.58
N LEU A 55 -0.59 11.48 -11.03
CA LEU A 55 -0.54 10.14 -11.62
C LEU A 55 -1.95 9.54 -11.79
N ALA A 56 -2.79 9.61 -10.76
CA ALA A 56 -4.16 9.13 -10.81
C ALA A 56 -5.02 9.88 -11.85
N LEU A 57 -4.85 11.20 -11.95
CA LEU A 57 -5.52 12.03 -12.96
C LEU A 57 -5.05 11.68 -14.39
N GLY A 58 -3.75 11.44 -14.58
CA GLY A 58 -3.19 11.00 -15.85
C GLY A 58 -3.73 9.63 -16.28
N GLY A 59 -3.80 8.68 -15.34
CA GLY A 59 -4.45 7.40 -15.54
C GLY A 59 -5.92 7.55 -15.93
N ALA A 60 -6.69 8.38 -15.22
CA ALA A 60 -8.08 8.65 -15.55
C ALA A 60 -8.27 9.29 -16.94
N ALA A 61 -7.40 10.21 -17.34
CA ALA A 61 -7.43 10.85 -18.65
C ALA A 61 -7.07 9.87 -19.79
N TRP A 62 -6.14 8.94 -19.54
CA TRP A 62 -5.81 7.86 -20.47
C TRP A 62 -7.05 7.03 -20.82
N HIS A 63 -7.90 6.74 -19.83
CA HIS A 63 -9.13 5.96 -20.03
C HIS A 63 -10.25 6.72 -20.75
N ARG A 64 -10.27 8.04 -20.69
CA ARG A 64 -11.25 8.87 -21.43
C ARG A 64 -10.92 9.03 -22.93
N GLY A 65 -9.92 8.29 -23.44
CA GLY A 65 -9.51 8.32 -24.85
C GLY A 65 -8.30 9.21 -25.15
N HIS A 66 -7.85 10.03 -24.20
CA HIS A 66 -6.69 10.91 -24.37
C HIS A 66 -5.37 10.20 -23.99
N ARG A 67 -5.02 9.12 -24.68
CA ARG A 67 -3.87 8.25 -24.33
C ARG A 67 -2.55 9.01 -24.18
N VAL A 68 -2.24 9.90 -25.13
CA VAL A 68 -0.97 10.66 -25.11
C VAL A 68 -0.93 11.63 -23.94
N VAL A 69 -1.97 12.44 -23.78
CA VAL A 69 -2.04 13.44 -22.70
C VAL A 69 -2.09 12.77 -21.33
N GLY A 70 -2.91 11.72 -21.17
CA GLY A 70 -2.99 10.95 -19.94
C GLY A 70 -1.66 10.29 -19.58
N GLY A 71 -0.92 9.77 -20.57
CA GLY A 71 0.42 9.22 -20.38
C GLY A 71 1.44 10.26 -19.93
N LEU A 72 1.46 11.42 -20.58
CA LEU A 72 2.36 12.52 -20.21
C LEU A 72 2.06 13.05 -18.81
N VAL A 73 0.78 13.19 -18.45
CA VAL A 73 0.37 13.61 -17.10
C VAL A 73 0.74 12.54 -16.07
N ALA A 74 0.53 11.25 -16.37
CA ALA A 74 0.93 10.16 -15.49
C ALA A 74 2.44 10.15 -15.24
N LEU A 75 3.25 10.32 -16.30
CA LEU A 75 4.70 10.43 -16.20
C LEU A 75 5.14 11.66 -15.40
N ALA A 76 4.47 12.80 -15.57
CA ALA A 76 4.73 14.00 -14.78
C ALA A 76 4.44 13.77 -13.28
N GLY A 77 3.38 13.03 -12.94
CA GLY A 77 3.06 12.64 -11.57
C GLY A 77 4.16 11.78 -10.94
N VAL A 78 4.59 10.72 -11.64
CA VAL A 78 5.72 9.86 -11.21
C VAL A 78 7.00 10.68 -11.07
N GLY A 79 7.28 11.56 -12.04
CA GLY A 79 8.46 12.43 -12.02
C GLY A 79 8.46 13.37 -10.82
N LEU A 80 7.30 13.94 -10.46
CA LEU A 80 7.14 14.82 -9.31
C LEU A 80 7.40 14.08 -7.99
N SER A 81 6.84 12.88 -7.84
CA SER A 81 7.08 12.00 -6.69
C SER A 81 8.57 11.63 -6.56
N LEU A 82 9.19 11.17 -7.65
CA LEU A 82 10.62 10.81 -7.66
C LEU A 82 11.53 12.03 -7.40
N ALA A 83 11.17 13.21 -7.91
CA ALA A 83 11.92 14.44 -7.65
C ALA A 83 11.84 14.83 -6.17
N SER A 84 10.68 14.68 -5.52
CA SER A 84 10.54 14.88 -4.07
C SER A 84 11.48 13.96 -3.29
N VAL A 85 11.49 12.67 -3.60
CA VAL A 85 12.40 11.68 -2.98
C VAL A 85 13.86 12.07 -3.20
N GLY A 86 14.22 12.41 -4.45
CA GLY A 86 15.58 12.81 -4.82
C GLY A 86 16.07 14.02 -4.03
N VAL A 87 15.24 15.05 -3.86
CA VAL A 87 15.60 16.25 -3.08
C VAL A 87 15.89 15.89 -1.61
N VAL A 88 15.07 15.05 -0.99
CA VAL A 88 15.28 14.67 0.42
C VAL A 88 16.51 13.78 0.58
N VAL A 89 16.72 12.83 -0.33
CA VAL A 89 17.87 11.91 -0.30
C VAL A 89 19.18 12.66 -0.55
N VAL A 90 19.23 13.60 -1.49
CA VAL A 90 20.43 14.40 -1.77
C VAL A 90 20.79 15.32 -0.59
N ARG A 91 19.77 15.87 0.10
CA ARG A 91 19.97 16.74 1.26
C ARG A 91 20.29 15.98 2.54
N ALA A 92 20.09 14.66 2.59
CA ALA A 92 20.43 13.87 3.76
C ALA A 92 21.96 13.83 3.93
N GLU A 93 22.42 14.26 5.10
CA GLU A 93 23.85 14.40 5.43
C GLU A 93 24.52 13.06 5.74
N THR A 94 23.74 12.08 6.21
CA THR A 94 24.24 10.75 6.57
C THR A 94 23.71 9.66 5.65
N VAL A 95 24.51 8.61 5.44
CA VAL A 95 24.10 7.43 4.66
C VAL A 95 22.93 6.72 5.33
N SER A 96 22.91 6.62 6.66
CA SER A 96 21.81 6.03 7.42
C SER A 96 20.48 6.74 7.13
N GLN A 97 20.47 8.08 7.12
CA GLN A 97 19.27 8.86 6.82
C GLN A 97 18.80 8.67 5.37
N ARG A 98 19.71 8.44 4.42
CA ARG A 98 19.35 8.14 3.01
C ARG A 98 18.66 6.79 2.87
N VAL A 99 19.25 5.75 3.48
CA VAL A 99 18.73 4.38 3.42
C VAL A 99 17.36 4.27 4.08
N GLU A 100 17.12 5.06 5.13
CA GLU A 100 15.84 5.12 5.81
C GLU A 100 14.73 5.82 5.03
N ILE A 101 15.02 6.96 4.41
CA ILE A 101 13.99 7.81 3.78
C ILE A 101 13.57 7.29 2.41
N ALA A 102 14.53 6.78 1.63
CA ALA A 102 14.30 6.34 0.25
C ALA A 102 13.15 5.32 0.12
N PRO A 103 13.10 4.22 0.90
CA PRO A 103 12.01 3.26 0.77
C PRO A 103 10.65 3.85 1.18
N GLY A 104 10.63 4.80 2.13
CA GLY A 104 9.40 5.34 2.69
C GLY A 104 8.62 6.19 1.72
N LEU A 105 9.32 7.05 0.98
CA LEU A 105 8.69 7.89 -0.04
C LEU A 105 8.39 7.12 -1.34
N LEU A 106 9.12 6.04 -1.61
CA LEU A 106 8.86 5.20 -2.79
C LEU A 106 7.66 4.26 -2.59
N GLY A 107 7.40 3.82 -1.35
CA GLY A 107 6.32 2.88 -1.02
C GLY A 107 4.94 3.32 -1.52
N PRO A 108 4.42 4.50 -1.14
CA PRO A 108 3.12 5.00 -1.59
C PRO A 108 3.03 5.17 -3.11
N LEU A 109 4.11 5.64 -3.75
CA LEU A 109 4.20 5.75 -5.21
C LEU A 109 4.07 4.38 -5.89
N LEU A 110 4.74 3.34 -5.37
CA LEU A 110 4.66 1.98 -5.91
C LEU A 110 3.26 1.38 -5.72
N VAL A 111 2.63 1.58 -4.56
CA VAL A 111 1.23 1.20 -4.34
C VAL A 111 0.32 1.90 -5.34
N ALA A 112 0.49 3.22 -5.52
CA ALA A 112 -0.26 4.01 -6.50
C ALA A 112 -0.06 3.49 -7.93
N CYS A 113 1.16 3.20 -8.36
CA CYS A 113 1.45 2.61 -9.67
C CYS A 113 0.79 1.23 -9.86
N GLY A 114 0.65 0.45 -8.80
CA GLY A 114 -0.01 -0.86 -8.84
C GLY A 114 -1.52 -0.79 -9.02
N VAL A 115 -2.18 0.17 -8.36
CA VAL A 115 -3.64 0.35 -8.45
C VAL A 115 -4.07 1.28 -9.59
N VAL A 116 -3.17 2.12 -10.09
CA VAL A 116 -3.46 3.01 -11.22
C VAL A 116 -3.56 2.16 -12.49
N PRO A 117 -4.66 2.28 -13.24
CA PRO A 117 -5.09 1.33 -14.28
C PRO A 117 -4.26 1.28 -15.57
N VAL A 118 -3.05 1.82 -15.56
CA VAL A 118 -2.15 1.86 -16.72
C VAL A 118 -1.47 0.49 -16.92
N TRP A 119 -1.15 -0.26 -15.86
CA TRP A 119 -0.23 -1.41 -15.91
C TRP A 119 -0.81 -2.75 -15.42
N LYS A 120 -1.60 -3.43 -16.26
CA LYS A 120 -2.27 -4.70 -15.88
C LYS A 120 -1.33 -5.84 -15.46
N ARG A 121 -0.15 -5.98 -16.09
CA ARG A 121 0.72 -7.16 -15.90
C ARG A 121 1.44 -7.15 -14.55
N PHE A 122 1.73 -5.98 -14.00
CA PHE A 122 2.57 -5.82 -12.82
C PHE A 122 1.83 -5.25 -11.61
N SER A 123 0.53 -4.96 -11.71
CA SER A 123 -0.27 -4.35 -10.64
C SER A 123 -0.04 -4.98 -9.26
N ARG A 124 -0.19 -6.31 -9.14
CA ARG A 124 0.01 -7.03 -7.87
C ARG A 124 1.43 -6.89 -7.35
N THR A 125 2.42 -7.07 -8.23
CA THR A 125 3.84 -6.91 -7.88
C THR A 125 4.14 -5.51 -7.37
N PHE A 126 3.58 -4.46 -7.99
CA PHE A 126 3.74 -3.08 -7.55
C PHE A 126 3.12 -2.81 -6.18
N VAL A 127 1.90 -3.31 -5.92
CA VAL A 127 1.25 -3.19 -4.60
C VAL A 127 2.08 -3.88 -3.53
N SER A 128 2.50 -5.14 -3.76
CA SER A 128 3.30 -5.90 -2.81
C SER A 128 4.69 -5.27 -2.58
N LEU A 129 5.35 -4.81 -3.64
CA LEU A 129 6.65 -4.13 -3.54
C LEU A 129 6.53 -2.80 -2.81
N GLY A 130 5.48 -2.04 -3.08
CA GLY A 130 5.19 -0.79 -2.37
C GLY A 130 4.96 -1.02 -0.88
N ALA A 131 4.11 -1.98 -0.52
CA ALA A 131 3.90 -2.37 0.87
C ALA A 131 5.18 -2.87 1.55
N ALA A 132 6.01 -3.67 0.85
CA ALA A 132 7.29 -4.12 1.36
C ALA A 132 8.27 -2.96 1.62
N PHE A 133 8.28 -1.94 0.75
CA PHE A 133 9.06 -0.73 0.93
C PHE A 133 8.59 0.09 2.14
N VAL A 134 7.27 0.19 2.36
CA VAL A 134 6.73 0.82 3.57
C VAL A 134 7.14 0.03 4.82
N VAL A 135 7.01 -1.30 4.84
CA VAL A 135 7.47 -2.15 5.96
C VAL A 135 8.96 -1.97 6.22
N LEU A 136 9.79 -1.97 5.17
CA LEU A 136 11.23 -1.73 5.29
C LEU A 136 11.51 -0.38 5.96
N THR A 137 10.73 0.65 5.63
CA THR A 137 10.84 1.98 6.24
C THR A 137 10.46 1.97 7.72
N ILE A 138 9.41 1.24 8.09
CA ILE A 138 9.00 1.05 9.49
C ILE A 138 10.14 0.40 10.28
N CYS A 139 10.71 -0.69 9.76
CA CYS A 139 11.85 -1.37 10.38
C CYS A 139 13.06 -0.44 10.55
N LEU A 140 13.43 0.29 9.49
CA LEU A 140 14.54 1.24 9.54
C LEU A 140 14.26 2.39 10.51
N SER A 141 13.01 2.85 10.60
CA SER A 141 12.61 3.91 11.56
C SER A 141 12.69 3.45 13.01
N GLY A 142 12.31 2.20 13.29
CA GLY A 142 12.52 1.62 14.62
C GLY A 142 14.00 1.45 14.95
N LEU A 143 14.80 0.96 13.99
CA LEU A 143 16.21 0.64 14.21
C LEU A 143 17.13 1.88 14.31
N VAL A 144 16.91 2.88 13.45
CA VAL A 144 17.80 4.04 13.29
C VAL A 144 17.37 5.21 14.18
N ARG A 145 16.07 5.51 14.22
CA ARG A 145 15.54 6.65 14.99
C ARG A 145 15.03 6.27 16.38
N GLY A 146 14.89 4.98 16.69
CA GLY A 146 14.25 4.55 17.92
C GLY A 146 12.80 5.04 17.98
N ALA A 147 12.08 4.98 16.85
CA ALA A 147 10.71 5.46 16.76
C ALA A 147 9.81 4.80 17.81
N GLU A 148 8.86 5.57 18.33
CA GLU A 148 7.95 5.11 19.38
C GLU A 148 7.10 3.92 18.90
N MET A 149 6.74 3.05 19.85
CA MET A 149 6.01 1.81 19.57
C MET A 149 4.66 2.05 18.86
N LEU A 150 3.86 3.01 19.33
CA LEU A 150 2.53 3.29 18.77
C LEU A 150 2.60 3.72 17.29
N PRO A 151 3.43 4.70 16.90
CA PRO A 151 3.71 5.03 15.50
C PRO A 151 4.10 3.83 14.63
N LEU A 152 5.01 2.97 15.11
CA LEU A 152 5.48 1.81 14.36
C LEU A 152 4.36 0.79 14.11
N LEU A 153 3.62 0.45 15.17
CA LEU A 153 2.51 -0.49 15.11
C LEU A 153 1.36 0.05 14.26
N GLY A 154 1.02 1.33 14.41
CA GLY A 154 -0.01 2.01 13.61
C GLY A 154 0.38 2.08 12.13
N ALA A 155 1.64 2.40 11.82
CA ALA A 155 2.14 2.39 10.46
C ALA A 155 2.10 1.00 9.84
N PHE A 156 2.44 -0.05 10.60
CA PHE A 156 2.37 -1.42 10.13
C PHE A 156 0.92 -1.84 9.83
N ALA A 157 -0.02 -1.56 10.74
CA ALA A 157 -1.44 -1.83 10.52
C ALA A 157 -1.99 -1.09 9.28
N ALA A 158 -1.65 0.19 9.12
CA ALA A 158 -2.03 0.96 7.93
C ALA A 158 -1.41 0.37 6.65
N THR A 159 -0.20 -0.18 6.71
CA THR A 159 0.43 -0.86 5.56
C THR A 159 -0.29 -2.16 5.18
N VAL A 160 -0.76 -2.93 6.18
CA VAL A 160 -1.57 -4.13 5.94
C VAL A 160 -2.90 -3.76 5.26
N VAL A 161 -3.57 -2.71 5.74
CA VAL A 161 -4.78 -2.18 5.09
C VAL A 161 -4.49 -1.72 3.66
N ALA A 162 -3.34 -1.06 3.44
CA ALA A 162 -2.94 -0.62 2.12
C ALA A 162 -2.74 -1.78 1.13
N TRP A 163 -2.04 -2.83 1.57
CA TRP A 163 -1.86 -4.05 0.79
C TRP A 163 -3.21 -4.71 0.49
N ASP A 164 -4.00 -5.01 1.51
CA ASP A 164 -5.26 -5.74 1.38
C ASP A 164 -6.25 -5.00 0.47
N ALA A 165 -6.41 -3.70 0.65
CA ALA A 165 -7.22 -2.88 -0.25
C ALA A 165 -6.66 -2.86 -1.68
N GLY A 166 -5.35 -2.86 -1.86
CA GLY A 166 -4.71 -2.93 -3.18
C GLY A 166 -4.98 -4.26 -3.90
N GLU A 167 -4.80 -5.40 -3.23
CA GLU A 167 -5.13 -6.73 -3.76
C GLU A 167 -6.63 -6.87 -4.04
N GLN A 168 -7.48 -6.37 -3.14
CA GLN A 168 -8.92 -6.40 -3.31
C GLN A 168 -9.36 -5.53 -4.50
N ALA A 169 -8.75 -4.36 -4.70
CA ALA A 169 -9.00 -3.51 -5.86
C ALA A 169 -8.71 -4.27 -7.16
N ILE A 170 -7.57 -4.97 -7.22
CA ILE A 170 -7.15 -5.75 -8.39
C ILE A 170 -8.08 -6.95 -8.62
N ASN A 171 -8.35 -7.75 -7.59
CA ASN A 171 -9.23 -8.94 -7.67
C ASN A 171 -10.65 -8.57 -8.14
N LEU A 172 -11.29 -7.59 -7.49
CA LEU A 172 -12.65 -7.17 -7.87
C LEU A 172 -12.65 -6.53 -9.26
N GLY A 173 -11.61 -5.77 -9.58
CA GLY A 173 -11.42 -5.17 -10.89
C GLY A 173 -11.30 -6.20 -12.02
N GLU A 174 -10.64 -7.33 -11.75
CA GLU A 174 -10.49 -8.45 -12.68
C GLU A 174 -11.78 -9.27 -12.85
N GLN A 175 -12.55 -9.45 -11.77
CA GLN A 175 -13.74 -10.32 -11.74
C GLN A 175 -15.04 -9.61 -12.13
N LEU A 176 -15.27 -8.40 -11.64
CA LEU A 176 -16.55 -7.69 -11.76
C LEU A 176 -16.51 -6.51 -12.74
N GLY A 177 -15.30 -6.03 -13.07
CA GLY A 177 -15.11 -4.84 -13.89
C GLY A 177 -15.49 -3.54 -13.16
N ASN A 178 -15.02 -2.40 -13.69
CA ASN A 178 -15.15 -1.09 -13.03
C ASN A 178 -16.57 -0.48 -13.03
N GLU A 179 -17.57 -1.13 -13.63
CA GLU A 179 -18.95 -0.61 -13.72
C GLU A 179 -19.90 -1.17 -12.65
N ALA A 180 -19.50 -2.25 -11.96
CA ALA A 180 -20.30 -2.80 -10.87
C ALA A 180 -20.19 -1.92 -9.61
N ARG A 181 -21.33 -1.65 -8.95
CA ARG A 181 -21.35 -0.97 -7.65
C ARG A 181 -20.93 -1.93 -6.53
N THR A 182 -19.61 -2.07 -6.32
CA THR A 182 -19.01 -2.95 -5.30
C THR A 182 -18.62 -2.23 -4.01
N TRP A 183 -18.84 -0.92 -3.93
CA TRP A 183 -18.35 -0.09 -2.82
C TRP A 183 -18.73 -0.55 -1.40
N PRO A 184 -19.93 -1.10 -1.12
CA PRO A 184 -20.26 -1.53 0.25
C PRO A 184 -19.41 -2.73 0.69
N VAL A 185 -19.14 -3.65 -0.23
CA VAL A 185 -18.32 -4.85 0.01
C VAL A 185 -16.85 -4.47 0.12
N GLU A 186 -16.38 -3.56 -0.73
CA GLU A 186 -15.02 -3.01 -0.69
C GLU A 186 -14.71 -2.38 0.68
N VAL A 187 -15.59 -1.48 1.14
CA VAL A 187 -15.41 -0.79 2.42
C VAL A 187 -15.56 -1.75 3.61
N GLY A 188 -16.48 -2.72 3.52
CA GLY A 188 -16.65 -3.73 4.57
C GLY A 188 -15.40 -4.58 4.77
N HIS A 189 -14.78 -5.04 3.68
CA HIS A 189 -13.57 -5.87 3.74
C HIS A 189 -12.37 -5.08 4.26
N SER A 190 -12.04 -3.94 3.65
CA SER A 190 -10.91 -3.11 4.12
C SER A 190 -11.15 -2.54 5.51
N GLY A 191 -12.41 -2.27 5.88
CA GLY A 191 -12.81 -1.89 7.22
C GLY A 191 -12.58 -3.00 8.25
N ALA A 192 -12.90 -4.25 7.90
CA ALA A 192 -12.60 -5.40 8.75
C ALA A 192 -11.09 -5.58 8.93
N THR A 193 -10.28 -5.43 7.87
CA THR A 193 -8.82 -5.44 7.94
C THR A 193 -8.29 -4.35 8.87
N ALA A 194 -8.85 -3.14 8.80
CA ALA A 194 -8.47 -2.04 9.68
C ALA A 194 -8.82 -2.32 11.15
N VAL A 195 -10.03 -2.84 11.43
CA VAL A 195 -10.46 -3.22 12.78
C VAL A 195 -9.54 -4.31 13.34
N TYR A 196 -9.23 -5.34 12.56
CA TYR A 196 -8.31 -6.39 12.99
C TYR A 196 -6.90 -5.85 13.26
N GLY A 197 -6.43 -4.92 12.43
CA GLY A 197 -5.19 -4.17 12.66
C GLY A 197 -5.23 -3.43 14.01
N CYS A 198 -6.29 -2.69 14.30
CA CYS A 198 -6.45 -1.99 15.59
C CYS A 198 -6.44 -2.95 16.79
N VAL A 199 -7.12 -4.10 16.68
CA VAL A 199 -7.12 -5.14 17.72
C VAL A 199 -5.71 -5.69 17.92
N ALA A 200 -4.97 -5.96 16.84
CA ALA A 200 -3.58 -6.43 16.92
C ALA A 200 -2.66 -5.39 17.57
N VAL A 201 -2.80 -4.11 17.22
CA VAL A 201 -2.06 -3.02 17.87
C VAL A 201 -2.39 -2.93 19.35
N ALA A 202 -3.68 -2.95 19.72
CA ALA A 202 -4.11 -2.88 21.12
C ALA A 202 -3.60 -4.07 21.94
N ALA A 203 -3.62 -5.28 21.37
CA ALA A 203 -3.06 -6.46 22.00
C ALA A 203 -1.54 -6.33 22.20
N ALA A 204 -0.81 -5.88 21.19
CA ALA A 204 0.64 -5.68 21.28
C ALA A 204 1.03 -4.65 22.35
N VAL A 205 0.31 -3.53 22.41
CA VAL A 205 0.48 -2.52 23.47
C VAL A 205 0.15 -3.10 24.84
N GLY A 206 -0.96 -3.84 24.96
CA GLY A 206 -1.33 -4.49 26.23
C GLY A 206 -0.27 -5.48 26.73
N PHE A 207 0.31 -6.29 25.85
CA PHE A 207 1.41 -7.19 26.23
C PHE A 207 2.68 -6.45 26.65
N HIS A 208 2.99 -5.34 25.98
CA HIS A 208 4.11 -4.48 26.34
C HIS A 208 3.90 -3.86 27.74
N ASP A 209 2.71 -3.34 28.03
CA ASP A 209 2.40 -2.68 29.30
C ASP A 209 2.33 -3.66 30.48
N LEU A 210 2.06 -4.94 30.21
CA LEU A 210 2.10 -6.02 31.20
C LEU A 210 3.54 -6.48 31.53
N ASP A 211 4.56 -5.88 30.92
CA ASP A 211 5.99 -6.16 31.12
C ASP A 211 6.33 -7.66 31.05
N VAL A 212 5.74 -8.34 30.07
CA VAL A 212 5.93 -9.78 29.83
C VAL A 212 7.34 -10.02 29.26
N THR A 213 8.36 -9.91 30.11
CA THR A 213 9.79 -9.93 29.74
C THR A 213 10.43 -11.32 29.87
N GLY A 214 9.73 -12.27 30.50
CA GLY A 214 10.24 -13.62 30.78
C GLY A 214 10.04 -14.66 29.67
N VAL A 215 9.55 -14.28 28.49
CA VAL A 215 9.22 -15.24 27.44
C VAL A 215 10.47 -15.56 26.61
N PRO A 216 10.93 -16.82 26.57
CA PRO A 216 12.07 -17.20 25.75
C PRO A 216 11.78 -16.92 24.27
N LEU A 217 12.68 -16.21 23.59
CA LEU A 217 12.54 -15.88 22.18
C LEU A 217 12.36 -17.15 21.31
N VAL A 218 13.05 -18.22 21.67
CA VAL A 218 12.90 -19.55 21.06
C VAL A 218 11.48 -20.10 21.21
N GLY A 219 10.84 -19.89 22.36
CA GLY A 219 9.45 -20.28 22.58
C GLY A 219 8.48 -19.50 21.70
N LEU A 220 8.72 -18.21 21.50
CA LEU A 220 7.94 -17.38 20.59
C LEU A 220 8.08 -17.86 19.14
N PHE A 221 9.31 -18.14 18.68
CA PHE A 221 9.56 -18.69 17.34
C PHE A 221 8.94 -20.08 17.18
N ALA A 222 9.00 -20.94 18.19
CA ALA A 222 8.37 -22.26 18.17
C ALA A 222 6.85 -22.14 18.08
N LEU A 223 6.23 -21.22 18.83
CA LEU A 223 4.79 -20.96 18.78
C LEU A 223 4.37 -20.41 17.42
N PHE A 224 5.13 -19.46 16.87
CA PHE A 224 4.89 -18.92 15.53
C PHE A 224 5.02 -20.01 14.47
N GLY A 225 6.07 -20.83 14.52
CA GLY A 225 6.26 -21.97 13.63
C GLY A 225 5.12 -22.99 13.74
N ALA A 226 4.68 -23.32 14.96
CA ALA A 226 3.54 -24.19 15.19
C ALA A 226 2.24 -23.61 14.60
N ALA A 227 1.98 -22.32 14.80
CA ALA A 227 0.83 -21.64 14.22
C ALA A 227 0.86 -21.70 12.67
N VAL A 228 2.02 -21.44 12.05
CA VAL A 228 2.19 -21.57 10.59
C VAL A 228 1.96 -23.01 10.12
N LEU A 229 2.52 -24.00 10.81
CA LEU A 229 2.34 -25.41 10.47
C LEU A 229 0.87 -25.84 10.58
N LEU A 230 0.17 -25.41 11.62
CA LEU A 230 -1.27 -25.64 11.78
C LEU A 230 -2.07 -24.98 10.66
N LEU A 231 -1.69 -23.76 10.27
CA LEU A 231 -2.34 -23.04 9.17
C LEU A 231 -2.13 -23.79 7.84
N VAL A 232 -0.90 -24.21 7.56
CA VAL A 232 -0.59 -25.03 6.37
C VAL A 232 -1.36 -26.35 6.40
N GLY A 233 -1.43 -27.02 7.54
CA GLY A 233 -2.19 -28.26 7.70
C GLY A 233 -3.71 -28.09 7.61
N LEU A 234 -4.23 -26.88 7.82
CA LEU A 234 -5.65 -26.55 7.66
C LEU A 234 -6.01 -26.27 6.18
N TYR A 235 -5.06 -25.70 5.42
CA TYR A 235 -5.29 -25.26 4.05
C TYR A 235 -4.75 -26.22 2.97
N ASN A 236 -4.06 -27.29 3.36
CA ASN A 236 -3.73 -28.45 2.51
C ASN A 236 -4.69 -29.60 2.80
#